data_AF-A0A834NYI0-F1
#
_entry.id   AF-A0A834NYI0-F1
#
_cell.length_a   1.000
_cell.length_b   1.000
_cell.length_c   1.000
_cell.angle_alpha   90.00
_cell.angle_beta   90.00
_cell.angle_gamma   90.00
#
_symmetry.space_group_name_H-M   'P 1'
#
loop_
_entity.id
_entity.type
_entity.pdbx_description
1 polymer ?
#
loop_
_entity_poly.entity_id
_entity_poly.type
_entity_poly.pdbx_seq_one_letter_code
_entity_poly.pdbx_strand_id
1 'polypeptide(L)'
;MGIIEKIGYIAIFYWSYKIYHGIIRKLINGYSNDKKIDLLSMGKWGMVTGCSHGIGKAYAEALAKAGLNVVLISPDTESLKIFANEIEALCNVRTKIIRLDFSEGMETYRAIEKEILNLEVGVLVNNLGISYPHPEYFLDLPHKDKIYMNIIHCNIVVVTNMCRIVLPQMVLRGKGVIVNISSSVALMPCPLLTVFAATKAYVLKFSRDLQIEYGKRGIIVQCLLPGTVTNHTMDSPKAGWMIPTPDEYVQSAIKTIGKEIVTTGFIPHSLLIGMVKLIYRFSPKLILIWMISVMENNRNNMLQRYLA
;
A
#
# COMPACT_ATOMS: atom_id res chain seq x y z
N MET A 1 -19.25 9.15 46.17
CA MET A 1 -18.74 8.64 44.89
C MET A 1 -18.21 7.23 45.09
N GLY A 2 -18.90 6.25 44.53
CA GLY A 2 -18.59 4.83 44.70
C GLY A 2 -17.27 4.43 44.04
N ILE A 3 -16.70 3.29 44.46
CA ILE A 3 -15.48 2.73 43.84
C ILE A 3 -15.67 2.51 42.33
N ILE A 4 -16.86 2.08 41.91
CA ILE A 4 -17.21 1.86 40.50
C ILE A 4 -17.20 3.18 39.71
N GLU A 5 -17.75 4.27 40.27
CA GLU A 5 -17.72 5.58 39.62
C GLU A 5 -16.29 6.08 39.47
N LYS A 6 -15.45 5.97 40.52
CA LYS A 6 -14.03 6.34 40.46
C LYS A 6 -13.27 5.58 39.37
N ILE A 7 -13.50 4.27 39.25
CA ILE A 7 -12.93 3.45 38.16
C ILE A 7 -13.42 3.93 36.79
N GLY A 8 -14.71 4.26 36.69
CA GLY A 8 -15.31 4.83 35.47
C GLY A 8 -14.63 6.13 35.02
N TYR A 9 -14.42 7.09 35.93
CA TYR A 9 -13.74 8.35 35.59
C TYR A 9 -12.26 8.15 35.24
N ILE A 10 -11.55 7.25 35.92
CA ILE A 10 -10.16 6.92 35.57
C ILE A 10 -10.09 6.31 34.16
N ALA A 11 -11.02 5.40 33.83
CA ALA A 11 -11.10 4.81 32.51
C ALA A 11 -11.42 5.85 31.43
N ILE A 12 -12.41 6.73 31.67
CA ILE A 12 -12.76 7.82 30.74
C ILE A 12 -11.56 8.75 30.56
N PHE A 13 -10.92 9.19 31.63
CA PHE A 13 -9.75 10.07 31.55
C PHE A 13 -8.59 9.41 30.79
N TYR A 14 -8.29 8.13 31.08
CA TYR A 14 -7.26 7.37 30.39
C TYR A 14 -7.55 7.25 28.88
N TRP A 15 -8.79 6.91 28.51
CA TRP A 15 -9.17 6.77 27.10
C TRP A 15 -9.23 8.12 26.38
N SER A 16 -9.77 9.16 27.01
CA SER A 16 -9.77 10.53 26.50
C SER A 16 -8.36 11.05 26.29
N TYR A 17 -7.45 10.82 27.24
CA TYR A 17 -6.03 11.16 27.10
C TYR A 17 -5.38 10.37 25.95
N LYS A 18 -5.64 9.06 25.84
CA LYS A 18 -5.09 8.23 24.76
C LYS A 18 -5.58 8.67 23.38
N ILE A 19 -6.86 9.04 23.26
CA ILE A 19 -7.49 9.54 22.04
C ILE A 19 -6.91 10.91 21.70
N TYR A 20 -6.90 11.85 22.66
CA TYR A 20 -6.35 13.19 22.53
C TYR A 20 -4.88 13.14 22.09
N HIS A 21 -4.04 12.39 22.80
CA HIS A 21 -2.63 12.24 22.50
C HIS A 21 -2.38 11.50 21.17
N GLY A 22 -3.23 10.52 20.81
CA GLY A 22 -3.13 9.81 19.53
C GLY A 22 -3.48 10.70 18.34
N ILE A 23 -4.54 11.50 18.45
CA ILE A 23 -4.98 12.45 17.42
C ILE A 23 -3.96 13.58 17.30
N ILE A 24 -3.56 14.17 18.43
CA ILE A 24 -2.61 15.29 18.43
C ILE A 24 -1.24 14.85 17.95
N ARG A 25 -0.72 13.69 18.35
CA ARG A 25 0.56 13.20 17.81
C ARG A 25 0.50 13.00 16.30
N LYS A 26 -0.64 12.56 15.75
CA LYS A 26 -0.81 12.43 14.28
C LYS A 26 -0.94 13.77 13.59
N LEU A 27 -1.69 14.72 14.17
CA LEU A 27 -1.82 16.06 13.64
C LEU A 27 -0.48 16.82 13.70
N ILE A 28 0.21 16.77 14.85
CA ILE A 28 1.53 17.37 15.05
C ILE A 28 2.60 16.68 14.20
N ASN A 29 2.69 15.34 14.14
CA ASN A 29 3.68 14.68 13.26
C ASN A 29 3.35 14.87 11.78
N GLY A 30 2.06 15.03 11.43
CA GLY A 30 1.61 15.39 10.09
C GLY A 30 1.96 16.82 9.70
N TYR A 31 2.00 17.75 10.67
CA TYR A 31 2.39 19.16 10.50
C TYR A 31 3.84 19.47 10.87
N SER A 32 4.57 18.54 11.48
CA SER A 32 5.95 18.72 11.92
C SER A 32 6.81 18.96 10.69
N ASN A 33 7.50 20.09 10.70
CA ASN A 33 8.45 20.57 9.70
C ASN A 33 9.73 19.70 9.61
N ASP A 34 9.65 18.46 10.09
CA ASP A 34 10.72 17.46 9.96
C ASP A 34 11.17 17.38 8.52
N LYS A 35 12.49 17.46 8.36
CA LYS A 35 13.20 17.50 7.08
C LYS A 35 12.67 16.38 6.18
N LYS A 36 11.99 16.76 5.09
CA LYS A 36 11.51 15.83 4.07
C LYS A 36 12.69 14.96 3.64
N ILE A 37 12.49 13.65 3.59
CA ILE A 37 13.52 12.76 3.08
C ILE A 37 13.76 13.08 1.61
N ASP A 38 15.00 13.40 1.29
CA ASP A 38 15.45 13.51 -0.08
C ASP A 38 15.61 12.11 -0.66
N LEU A 39 14.65 11.72 -1.50
CA LEU A 39 14.63 10.39 -2.13
C LEU A 39 15.82 10.19 -3.07
N LEU A 40 16.32 11.25 -3.71
CA LEU A 40 17.47 11.16 -4.61
C LEU A 40 18.75 10.82 -3.83
N SER A 41 18.87 11.31 -2.60
CA SER A 41 19.99 10.97 -1.72
C SER A 41 20.06 9.48 -1.35
N MET A 42 18.95 8.73 -1.49
CA MET A 42 18.87 7.29 -1.18
C MET A 42 19.43 6.40 -2.29
N GLY A 43 19.49 6.91 -3.51
CA GLY A 43 20.05 6.24 -4.68
C GLY A 43 19.51 6.83 -5.99
N LYS A 44 20.15 6.50 -7.11
CA LYS A 44 19.86 7.09 -8.42
C LYS A 44 18.60 6.53 -9.09
N TRP A 45 18.17 5.34 -8.69
CA TRP A 45 17.03 4.64 -9.29
C TRP A 45 15.89 4.42 -8.28
N GLY A 46 14.68 4.78 -8.68
CA GLY A 46 13.44 4.32 -8.08
C GLY A 46 12.91 3.12 -8.87
N MET A 47 12.33 2.16 -8.18
CA MET A 47 11.83 0.93 -8.79
C MET A 47 10.38 0.70 -8.35
N VAL A 48 9.47 0.56 -9.31
CA VAL A 48 8.02 0.52 -9.04
C VAL A 48 7.39 -0.69 -9.72
N THR A 49 6.75 -1.55 -8.93
CA THR A 49 5.96 -2.68 -9.46
C THR A 49 4.50 -2.28 -9.66
N GLY A 50 3.85 -2.74 -10.72
CA GLY A 50 2.44 -2.43 -11.01
C GLY A 50 2.24 -0.96 -11.34
N CYS A 51 3.06 -0.41 -12.23
CA CYS A 51 3.07 1.01 -12.59
C CYS A 51 2.26 1.38 -13.85
N SER A 52 1.48 0.45 -14.42
CA SER A 52 0.67 0.72 -15.62
C SER A 52 -0.48 1.71 -15.36
N HIS A 53 -1.00 1.78 -14.13
CA HIS A 53 -2.08 2.70 -13.76
C HIS A 53 -2.10 2.99 -12.24
N GLY A 54 -2.98 3.91 -11.84
CA GLY A 54 -3.31 4.17 -10.43
C GLY A 54 -2.10 4.60 -9.59
N ILE A 55 -2.06 4.13 -8.34
CA ILE A 55 -1.04 4.49 -7.35
C ILE A 55 0.38 4.22 -7.86
N GLY A 56 0.62 3.08 -8.54
CA GLY A 56 1.94 2.74 -9.06
C GLY A 56 2.42 3.70 -10.14
N LYS A 57 1.53 4.07 -11.08
CA LYS A 57 1.85 5.08 -12.11
C LYS A 57 2.20 6.42 -11.47
N ALA A 58 1.37 6.89 -10.54
CA ALA A 58 1.59 8.15 -9.82
C ALA A 58 2.89 8.14 -8.99
N TYR A 59 3.26 7.01 -8.38
CA TYR A 59 4.57 6.85 -7.73
C TYR A 59 5.74 6.94 -8.70
N ALA A 60 5.65 6.27 -9.86
CA ALA A 60 6.69 6.36 -10.88
C ALA A 60 6.90 7.81 -11.36
N GLU A 61 5.81 8.53 -11.63
CA GLU A 61 5.88 9.95 -11.97
C GLU A 61 6.48 10.80 -10.85
N ALA A 62 6.07 10.57 -9.60
CA ALA A 62 6.57 11.34 -8.46
C ALA A 62 8.06 11.11 -8.21
N LEU A 63 8.56 9.89 -8.44
CA LEU A 63 9.99 9.56 -8.35
C LEU A 63 10.78 10.21 -9.49
N ALA A 64 10.26 10.19 -10.72
CA ALA A 64 10.85 10.90 -11.86
C ALA A 64 10.93 12.42 -11.61
N LYS A 65 9.84 13.03 -11.12
CA LYS A 65 9.79 14.46 -10.74
C LYS A 65 10.74 14.80 -9.58
N ALA A 66 11.13 13.82 -8.77
CA ALA A 66 12.15 13.96 -7.74
C ALA A 66 13.59 13.77 -8.26
N GLY A 67 13.77 13.53 -9.57
CA GLY A 67 15.07 13.39 -10.24
C GLY A 67 15.62 11.96 -10.27
N LEU A 68 14.87 10.96 -9.82
CA LEU A 68 15.30 9.56 -9.90
C LEU A 68 15.04 9.01 -11.30
N ASN A 69 15.97 8.20 -11.81
CA ASN A 69 15.67 7.29 -12.91
C ASN A 69 14.66 6.23 -12.43
N VAL A 70 13.83 5.68 -13.31
CA VAL A 70 12.73 4.80 -12.89
C VAL A 70 12.77 3.44 -13.57
N VAL A 71 12.87 2.39 -12.76
CA VAL A 71 12.62 1.01 -13.20
C VAL A 71 11.11 0.74 -13.11
N LEU A 72 10.47 0.54 -14.26
CA LEU A 72 9.04 0.30 -14.42
C LEU A 72 8.79 -1.20 -14.58
N ILE A 73 8.08 -1.80 -13.62
CA ILE A 73 7.87 -3.25 -13.58
C ILE A 73 6.37 -3.56 -13.69
N SER A 74 5.97 -4.31 -14.70
CA SER A 74 4.58 -4.74 -14.91
C SER A 74 4.53 -6.03 -15.75
N PRO A 75 3.45 -6.83 -15.67
CA PRO A 75 3.23 -7.93 -16.60
C PRO A 75 3.05 -7.48 -18.06
N ASP A 76 2.37 -6.34 -18.26
CA ASP A 76 2.20 -5.72 -19.57
C ASP A 76 3.23 -4.59 -19.76
N THR A 77 4.22 -4.84 -20.61
CA THR A 77 5.29 -3.90 -20.92
C THR A 77 4.96 -2.95 -22.05
N GLU A 78 3.98 -3.27 -22.91
CA GLU A 78 3.65 -2.42 -24.07
C GLU A 78 2.97 -1.13 -23.62
N SER A 79 2.02 -1.24 -22.67
CA SER A 79 1.38 -0.05 -22.08
C SER A 79 2.36 0.87 -21.35
N LEU A 80 3.52 0.36 -20.93
CA LEU A 80 4.55 1.15 -20.24
C LEU A 80 5.44 1.96 -21.18
N LYS A 81 5.56 1.63 -22.47
CA LYS A 81 6.49 2.31 -23.38
C LYS A 81 6.14 3.79 -23.58
N ILE A 82 4.86 4.08 -23.79
CA ILE A 82 4.39 5.46 -23.96
C ILE A 82 4.66 6.26 -22.68
N PHE A 83 4.25 5.69 -21.54
CA PHE A 83 4.45 6.31 -20.24
C PHE A 83 5.92 6.55 -19.89
N ALA A 84 6.79 5.58 -20.22
CA ALA A 84 8.24 5.71 -20.05
C ALA A 84 8.79 6.92 -20.82
N ASN A 85 8.48 7.01 -22.11
CA ASN A 85 8.92 8.13 -22.95
C ASN A 85 8.40 9.48 -22.42
N GLU A 86 7.15 9.52 -21.95
CA GLU A 86 6.56 10.73 -21.35
C GLU A 86 7.35 11.21 -20.13
N ILE A 87 7.64 10.32 -19.18
CA ILE A 87 8.36 10.72 -17.95
C ILE A 87 9.84 11.03 -18.20
N GLU A 88 10.49 10.37 -19.16
CA GLU A 88 11.85 10.72 -19.59
C GLU A 88 11.90 12.13 -20.16
N ALA A 89 10.99 12.47 -21.07
CA ALA A 89 10.93 13.79 -21.71
C ALA A 89 10.57 14.90 -20.71
N LEU A 90 9.60 14.67 -19.83
CA LEU A 90 9.12 15.70 -18.89
C LEU A 90 10.06 15.94 -17.71
N CYS A 91 10.75 14.90 -17.24
CA CYS A 91 11.56 14.97 -16.02
C CYS A 91 13.07 14.92 -16.28
N ASN A 92 13.51 14.70 -17.53
CA ASN A 92 14.92 14.53 -17.90
C ASN A 92 15.62 13.42 -17.09
N VAL A 93 14.95 12.27 -16.99
CA VAL A 93 15.44 11.05 -16.32
C VAL A 93 15.53 9.90 -17.31
N ARG A 94 16.11 8.77 -16.91
CA ARG A 94 16.08 7.51 -17.67
C ARG A 94 15.05 6.56 -17.09
N THR A 95 14.51 5.70 -17.93
CA THR A 95 13.65 4.60 -17.52
C THR A 95 14.23 3.25 -17.92
N LYS A 96 13.77 2.21 -17.22
CA LYS A 96 14.05 0.82 -17.58
C LYS A 96 12.77 0.00 -17.38
N ILE A 97 12.25 -0.57 -18.45
CA ILE A 97 11.06 -1.44 -18.37
C ILE A 97 11.53 -2.87 -18.15
N ILE A 98 10.96 -3.56 -17.16
CA ILE A 98 11.20 -4.98 -16.91
C ILE A 98 9.86 -5.69 -16.80
N ARG A 99 9.69 -6.76 -17.58
CA ARG A 99 8.50 -7.62 -17.49
C ARG A 99 8.57 -8.42 -16.19
N LEU A 100 7.44 -8.46 -15.46
CA LEU A 100 7.26 -9.39 -14.35
C LEU A 100 6.03 -10.24 -14.62
N ASP A 101 6.25 -11.53 -14.82
CA ASP A 101 5.19 -12.51 -14.98
C ASP A 101 5.31 -13.54 -13.86
N PHE A 102 4.45 -13.41 -12.83
CA PHE A 102 4.52 -14.30 -11.67
C PHE A 102 4.11 -15.75 -11.99
N SER A 103 3.59 -16.03 -13.19
CA SER A 103 3.35 -17.41 -13.65
C SER A 103 4.64 -18.16 -14.01
N GLU A 104 5.72 -17.43 -14.30
CA GLU A 104 7.06 -17.99 -14.58
C GLU A 104 7.80 -18.43 -13.31
N GLY A 105 7.17 -18.30 -12.13
CA GLY A 105 7.74 -18.74 -10.86
C GLY A 105 8.99 -17.96 -10.49
N MET A 106 10.07 -18.68 -10.10
CA MET A 106 11.30 -18.03 -9.62
C MET A 106 12.17 -17.43 -10.72
N GLU A 107 12.01 -17.85 -11.98
CA GLU A 107 12.85 -17.37 -13.09
C GLU A 107 12.67 -15.87 -13.35
N THR A 108 11.44 -15.37 -13.29
CA THR A 108 11.15 -13.93 -13.47
C THR A 108 11.93 -13.07 -12.48
N TYR A 109 12.06 -13.52 -11.22
CA TYR A 109 12.79 -12.81 -10.18
C TYR A 109 14.31 -12.85 -10.40
N ARG A 110 14.86 -13.96 -10.90
CA ARG A 110 16.29 -14.04 -11.26
C ARG A 110 16.61 -13.13 -12.44
N ALA A 111 15.71 -13.05 -13.42
CA ALA A 111 15.84 -12.11 -14.54
C ALA A 111 15.85 -10.66 -14.04
N ILE A 112 14.89 -10.27 -13.18
CA ILE A 112 14.85 -8.94 -12.56
C ILE A 112 16.15 -8.64 -11.80
N GLU A 113 16.63 -9.57 -10.98
CA GLU A 113 17.87 -9.41 -10.19
C GLU A 113 19.08 -9.14 -11.09
N LYS A 114 19.19 -9.86 -12.22
CA LYS A 114 20.23 -9.63 -13.23
C LYS A 114 20.10 -8.25 -13.89
N GLU A 115 18.89 -7.84 -14.24
CA GLU A 115 18.62 -6.57 -14.92
C GLU A 115 18.96 -5.34 -14.05
N ILE A 116 18.87 -5.46 -12.71
CA ILE A 116 19.14 -4.33 -11.81
C ILE A 116 20.54 -4.34 -11.18
N LEU A 117 21.40 -5.31 -11.52
CA LEU A 117 22.69 -5.54 -10.86
C LEU A 117 23.58 -4.28 -10.81
N ASN A 118 23.57 -3.47 -11.87
CA ASN A 118 24.37 -2.25 -12.00
C ASN A 118 23.60 -0.97 -11.65
N LEU A 119 22.40 -1.09 -11.09
CA LEU A 119 21.54 0.04 -10.74
C LEU A 119 21.61 0.30 -9.23
N GLU A 120 21.92 1.54 -8.86
CA GLU A 120 21.82 1.99 -7.47
C GLU A 120 20.34 2.27 -7.12
N VAL A 121 19.60 1.22 -6.77
CA VAL A 121 18.18 1.31 -6.41
C VAL A 121 18.05 1.89 -5.01
N GLY A 122 17.61 3.15 -4.93
CA GLY A 122 17.43 3.89 -3.69
C GLY A 122 16.01 3.83 -3.13
N VAL A 123 15.02 3.60 -4.00
CA VAL A 123 13.61 3.49 -3.61
C VAL A 123 12.97 2.29 -4.30
N LEU A 124 12.31 1.42 -3.54
CA LEU A 124 11.45 0.35 -4.05
C LEU A 124 10.01 0.62 -3.64
N VAL A 125 9.07 0.62 -4.59
CA VAL A 125 7.63 0.72 -4.36
C VAL A 125 6.96 -0.57 -4.81
N ASN A 126 6.63 -1.42 -3.85
CA ASN A 126 5.88 -2.65 -4.06
C ASN A 126 4.37 -2.34 -4.09
N ASN A 127 3.88 -1.93 -5.27
CA ASN A 127 2.47 -1.61 -5.51
C ASN A 127 1.69 -2.73 -6.21
N LEU A 128 2.35 -3.65 -6.93
CA LEU A 128 1.66 -4.68 -7.69
C LEU A 128 0.76 -5.52 -6.78
N GLY A 129 -0.48 -5.73 -7.22
CA GLY A 129 -1.42 -6.59 -6.53
C GLY A 129 -2.70 -6.77 -7.30
N ILE A 130 -3.40 -7.87 -7.02
CA ILE A 130 -4.70 -8.19 -7.59
C ILE A 130 -5.70 -8.51 -6.47
N SER A 131 -6.98 -8.34 -6.79
CA SER A 131 -8.10 -8.70 -5.93
C SER A 131 -9.01 -9.69 -6.66
N TYR A 132 -10.14 -10.00 -6.04
CA TYR A 132 -11.19 -10.82 -6.61
C TYR A 132 -11.86 -10.08 -7.78
N PRO A 133 -12.44 -10.80 -8.77
CA PRO A 133 -13.26 -10.18 -9.81
C PRO A 133 -14.51 -9.49 -9.24
N HIS A 134 -15.09 -10.06 -8.18
CA HIS A 134 -16.17 -9.49 -7.39
C HIS A 134 -16.16 -10.11 -5.98
N PRO A 135 -16.75 -9.46 -4.96
CA PRO A 135 -16.91 -10.07 -3.64
C PRO A 135 -17.79 -11.32 -3.72
N GLU A 136 -17.32 -12.45 -3.20
CA GLU A 136 -18.07 -13.71 -3.19
C GLU A 136 -17.68 -14.58 -1.99
N TYR A 137 -18.59 -15.45 -1.56
CA TYR A 137 -18.32 -16.45 -0.53
C TYR A 137 -17.14 -17.34 -0.94
N PHE A 138 -16.36 -17.73 0.06
CA PHE A 138 -15.09 -18.46 -0.13
C PHE A 138 -15.26 -19.79 -0.89
N LEU A 139 -16.42 -20.43 -0.78
CA LEU A 139 -16.66 -21.70 -1.47
C LEU A 139 -17.28 -21.50 -2.87
N ASP A 140 -17.91 -20.35 -3.10
CA ASP A 140 -18.82 -20.14 -4.22
C ASP A 140 -18.18 -19.40 -5.39
N LEU A 141 -16.98 -18.84 -5.20
CA LEU A 141 -16.25 -18.17 -6.26
C LEU A 141 -15.88 -19.18 -7.39
N PRO A 142 -16.29 -18.93 -8.65
CA PRO A 142 -15.89 -19.75 -9.79
C PRO A 142 -14.37 -19.74 -9.99
N HIS A 143 -13.79 -20.89 -10.35
CA HIS A 143 -12.34 -21.05 -10.56
C HIS A 143 -11.48 -20.60 -9.35
N LYS A 144 -12.03 -20.69 -8.13
CA LYS A 144 -11.41 -20.25 -6.88
C LYS A 144 -9.95 -20.68 -6.71
N ASP A 145 -9.59 -21.92 -7.03
CA ASP A 145 -8.22 -22.43 -6.82
C ASP A 145 -7.18 -21.58 -7.58
N LYS A 146 -7.47 -21.27 -8.85
CA LYS A 146 -6.59 -20.43 -9.68
C LYS A 146 -6.58 -18.98 -9.20
N ILE A 147 -7.76 -18.42 -8.86
CA ILE A 147 -7.86 -17.02 -8.41
C ILE A 147 -7.11 -16.84 -7.08
N TYR A 148 -7.29 -17.75 -6.13
CA TYR A 148 -6.65 -17.68 -4.81
C TYR A 148 -5.14 -17.79 -4.91
N MET A 149 -4.64 -18.74 -5.70
CA MET A 149 -3.19 -18.87 -5.93
C MET A 149 -2.61 -17.64 -6.63
N ASN A 150 -3.32 -17.07 -7.62
CA ASN A 150 -2.88 -15.84 -8.27
C ASN A 150 -2.83 -14.67 -7.28
N ILE A 151 -3.84 -14.50 -6.42
CA ILE A 151 -3.87 -13.44 -5.40
C ILE A 151 -2.69 -13.61 -4.43
N ILE A 152 -2.42 -14.84 -3.98
CA ILE A 152 -1.29 -15.14 -3.10
C ILE A 152 0.04 -14.84 -3.79
N HIS A 153 0.27 -15.37 -5.00
CA HIS A 153 1.52 -15.14 -5.72
C HIS A 153 1.76 -13.66 -5.99
N CYS A 154 0.77 -12.95 -6.51
CA CYS A 154 0.89 -11.54 -6.84
C CYS A 154 1.08 -10.67 -5.59
N ASN A 155 0.31 -10.89 -4.52
CA ASN A 155 0.31 -9.97 -3.37
C ASN A 155 1.35 -10.33 -2.28
N ILE A 156 1.79 -11.59 -2.20
CA ILE A 156 2.74 -12.08 -1.18
C ILE A 156 4.10 -12.40 -1.80
N VAL A 157 4.13 -13.23 -2.85
CA VAL A 157 5.39 -13.76 -3.39
C VAL A 157 6.18 -12.66 -4.09
N VAL A 158 5.51 -11.77 -4.84
CA VAL A 158 6.16 -10.64 -5.50
C VAL A 158 6.83 -9.73 -4.48
N VAL A 159 6.06 -9.13 -3.55
CA VAL A 159 6.61 -8.19 -2.55
C VAL A 159 7.77 -8.80 -1.75
N THR A 160 7.69 -10.08 -1.41
CA THR A 160 8.75 -10.78 -0.68
C THR A 160 10.03 -10.87 -1.51
N ASN A 161 9.92 -11.26 -2.79
CA ASN A 161 11.08 -11.39 -3.67
C ASN A 161 11.66 -10.05 -4.09
N MET A 162 10.83 -9.03 -4.36
CA MET A 162 11.33 -7.70 -4.69
C MET A 162 12.16 -7.12 -3.54
N CYS A 163 11.71 -7.28 -2.30
CA CYS A 163 12.51 -6.93 -1.12
C CYS A 163 13.80 -7.75 -1.04
N ARG A 164 13.75 -9.08 -1.23
CA ARG A 164 14.94 -9.95 -1.24
C ARG A 164 16.00 -9.50 -2.25
N ILE A 165 15.57 -9.07 -3.43
CA ILE A 165 16.45 -8.64 -4.53
C ILE A 165 17.11 -7.28 -4.24
N VAL A 166 16.34 -6.31 -3.75
CA VAL A 166 16.82 -4.92 -3.62
C VAL A 166 17.52 -4.64 -2.29
N LEU A 167 17.08 -5.30 -1.22
CA LEU A 167 17.54 -4.99 0.13
C LEU A 167 19.05 -5.20 0.37
N PRO A 168 19.74 -6.22 -0.17
CA PRO A 168 21.17 -6.41 0.04
C PRO A 168 22.00 -5.20 -0.38
N GLN A 169 21.74 -4.62 -1.55
CA GLN A 169 22.48 -3.44 -2.03
C GLN A 169 22.20 -2.18 -1.22
N MET A 170 20.96 -1.99 -0.73
CA MET A 170 20.61 -0.85 0.13
C MET A 170 21.35 -0.93 1.47
N VAL A 171 21.41 -2.13 2.04
CA VAL A 171 22.07 -2.41 3.31
C VAL A 171 23.57 -2.16 3.22
N LEU A 172 24.21 -2.60 2.13
CA LEU A 172 25.64 -2.34 1.90
C LEU A 172 25.95 -0.85 1.85
N ARG A 173 25.03 -0.02 1.35
CA ARG A 173 25.18 1.44 1.31
C ARG A 173 24.71 2.14 2.59
N GLY A 174 24.07 1.42 3.51
CA GLY A 174 23.48 1.98 4.73
C GLY A 174 22.33 2.96 4.49
N LYS A 175 21.68 2.90 3.32
CA LYS A 175 20.58 3.80 2.94
C LYS A 175 19.67 3.17 1.88
N GLY A 176 18.37 3.41 2.02
CA GLY A 176 17.37 2.97 1.07
C GLY A 176 15.95 3.09 1.61
N VAL A 177 14.97 3.18 0.71
CA VAL A 177 13.55 3.28 1.04
C VAL A 177 12.78 2.13 0.37
N ILE A 178 11.93 1.44 1.13
CA ILE A 178 10.99 0.45 0.65
C ILE A 178 9.59 0.89 1.07
N VAL A 179 8.69 1.04 0.10
CA VAL A 179 7.28 1.34 0.31
C VAL A 179 6.46 0.15 -0.15
N ASN A 180 5.78 -0.52 0.79
CA ASN A 180 4.90 -1.64 0.50
C ASN A 180 3.44 -1.20 0.56
N ILE A 181 2.71 -1.39 -0.54
CA ILE A 181 1.29 -1.04 -0.63
C ILE A 181 0.43 -2.21 -0.17
N SER A 182 -0.03 -2.12 1.08
CA SER A 182 -1.04 -3.01 1.64
C SER A 182 -2.44 -2.42 1.35
N SER A 183 -3.36 -2.42 2.32
CA SER A 183 -4.70 -1.86 2.21
C SER A 183 -5.31 -1.68 3.60
N SER A 184 -6.24 -0.75 3.74
CA SER A 184 -7.04 -0.56 4.95
C SER A 184 -7.76 -1.84 5.41
N VAL A 185 -8.12 -2.74 4.49
CA VAL A 185 -8.78 -4.02 4.80
C VAL A 185 -7.88 -4.97 5.61
N ALA A 186 -6.56 -4.74 5.65
CA ALA A 186 -5.64 -5.51 6.49
C ALA A 186 -5.91 -5.35 8.00
N LEU A 187 -6.66 -4.32 8.39
CA LEU A 187 -6.88 -3.94 9.78
C LEU A 187 -8.21 -4.44 10.37
N MET A 188 -9.08 -5.03 9.55
CA MET A 188 -10.42 -5.44 9.98
C MET A 188 -10.89 -6.69 9.21
N PRO A 189 -11.83 -7.46 9.78
CA PRO A 189 -12.49 -8.52 9.03
C PRO A 189 -13.14 -8.00 7.76
N CYS A 190 -12.81 -8.60 6.62
CA CYS A 190 -13.33 -8.25 5.30
C CYS A 190 -13.91 -9.52 4.66
N PRO A 191 -15.17 -9.87 4.99
CA PRO A 191 -15.81 -11.07 4.43
C PRO A 191 -15.95 -10.92 2.91
N LEU A 192 -16.08 -12.05 2.22
CA LEU A 192 -16.21 -12.14 0.75
C LEU A 192 -14.95 -11.75 -0.06
N LEU A 193 -13.89 -11.28 0.60
CA LEU A 193 -12.57 -10.98 0.02
C LEU A 193 -11.44 -11.61 0.86
N THR A 194 -11.71 -12.76 1.48
CA THR A 194 -10.91 -13.36 2.55
C THR A 194 -9.43 -13.50 2.21
N VAL A 195 -9.10 -14.08 1.04
CA VAL A 195 -7.70 -14.31 0.63
C VAL A 195 -7.00 -12.96 0.39
N PHE A 196 -7.66 -12.01 -0.26
CA PHE A 196 -7.11 -10.69 -0.55
C PHE A 196 -6.78 -9.94 0.75
N ALA A 197 -7.74 -9.85 1.68
CA ALA A 197 -7.52 -9.18 2.95
C ALA A 197 -6.41 -9.85 3.77
N ALA A 198 -6.34 -11.18 3.76
CA ALA A 198 -5.25 -11.93 4.39
C ALA A 198 -3.87 -11.61 3.77
N THR A 199 -3.79 -11.51 2.43
CA THR A 199 -2.52 -11.10 1.78
C THR A 199 -2.09 -9.68 2.17
N LYS A 200 -3.05 -8.76 2.33
CA LYS A 200 -2.74 -7.39 2.76
C LYS A 200 -2.33 -7.35 4.24
N ALA A 201 -2.88 -8.23 5.09
CA ALA A 201 -2.41 -8.43 6.45
C ALA A 201 -0.97 -8.99 6.50
N TYR A 202 -0.61 -9.92 5.60
CA TYR A 202 0.77 -10.39 5.44
C TYR A 202 1.71 -9.21 5.13
N VAL A 203 1.39 -8.40 4.11
CA VAL A 203 2.23 -7.24 3.72
C VAL A 203 2.42 -6.28 4.90
N LEU A 204 1.38 -6.04 5.68
CA LEU A 204 1.44 -5.19 6.87
C LEU A 204 2.41 -5.74 7.92
N LYS A 205 2.31 -7.03 8.26
CA LYS A 205 3.22 -7.66 9.24
C LYS A 205 4.65 -7.72 8.71
N PHE A 206 4.82 -8.18 7.47
CA PHE A 206 6.11 -8.28 6.78
C PHE A 206 6.86 -6.94 6.77
N SER A 207 6.17 -5.85 6.45
CA SER A 207 6.80 -4.52 6.40
C SER A 207 7.24 -4.02 7.78
N ARG A 208 6.44 -4.29 8.83
CA ARG A 208 6.80 -3.92 10.20
C ARG A 208 8.06 -4.66 10.65
N ASP A 209 8.12 -5.95 10.39
CA ASP A 209 9.26 -6.78 10.81
C ASP A 209 10.52 -6.32 10.07
N LEU A 210 10.47 -6.13 8.76
CA LEU A 210 11.59 -5.60 7.97
C LEU A 210 12.08 -4.23 8.48
N GLN A 211 11.17 -3.32 8.85
CA GLN A 211 11.57 -2.03 9.43
C GLN A 211 12.35 -2.21 10.75
N ILE A 212 11.95 -3.15 11.59
CA ILE A 212 12.62 -3.41 12.88
C ILE A 212 13.99 -4.06 12.64
N GLU A 213 14.08 -5.00 11.70
CA GLU A 213 15.34 -5.67 11.36
C GLU A 213 16.38 -4.71 10.76
N TYR A 214 15.94 -3.79 9.89
CA TYR A 214 16.86 -3.02 9.05
C TYR A 214 16.87 -1.52 9.30
N GLY A 215 15.98 -1.00 10.16
CA GLY A 215 15.94 0.41 10.54
C GLY A 215 17.27 0.94 11.09
N LYS A 216 17.94 0.15 11.94
CA LYS A 216 19.27 0.49 12.49
C LYS A 216 20.39 0.46 11.44
N ARG A 217 20.14 -0.14 10.26
CA ARG A 217 21.07 -0.17 9.12
C ARG A 217 20.77 0.96 8.11
N GLY A 218 20.01 1.98 8.52
CA GLY A 218 19.66 3.13 7.70
C GLY A 218 18.59 2.87 6.63
N ILE A 219 17.89 1.73 6.71
CA ILE A 219 16.82 1.39 5.77
C ILE A 219 15.47 1.86 6.31
N ILE A 220 14.68 2.47 5.43
CA ILE A 220 13.33 2.92 5.75
C ILE A 220 12.35 2.03 5.01
N VAL A 221 11.58 1.24 5.77
CA VAL A 221 10.51 0.40 5.29
C VAL A 221 9.19 0.95 5.80
N GLN A 222 8.35 1.41 4.87
CA GLN A 222 7.02 1.93 5.15
C GLN A 222 5.94 1.04 4.54
N CYS A 223 4.88 0.79 5.31
CA CYS A 223 3.67 0.16 4.82
C CYS A 223 2.55 1.18 4.68
N LEU A 224 1.98 1.27 3.48
CA LEU A 224 0.80 2.09 3.22
C LEU A 224 -0.47 1.23 3.27
N LEU A 225 -1.50 1.76 3.93
CA LEU A 225 -2.82 1.14 4.08
C LEU A 225 -3.89 2.02 3.40
N PRO A 226 -3.83 2.18 2.07
CA PRO A 226 -4.80 2.98 1.34
C PRO A 226 -6.21 2.46 1.57
N GLY A 227 -7.16 3.39 1.69
CA GLY A 227 -8.57 3.14 1.38
C GLY A 227 -8.78 3.18 -0.13
N THR A 228 -10.00 3.50 -0.56
CA THR A 228 -10.30 3.65 -1.99
C THR A 228 -9.57 4.85 -2.58
N VAL A 229 -8.90 4.63 -3.71
CA VAL A 229 -8.26 5.64 -4.56
C VAL A 229 -8.85 5.46 -5.96
N THR A 230 -9.07 6.55 -6.69
CA THR A 230 -9.64 6.42 -8.05
C THR A 230 -8.70 5.67 -8.98
N ASN A 231 -9.27 4.99 -9.96
CA ASN A 231 -8.58 4.40 -11.10
C ASN A 231 -9.09 5.04 -12.40
N HIS A 232 -8.26 5.11 -13.44
CA HIS A 232 -8.67 5.69 -14.73
C HIS A 232 -9.52 4.72 -15.57
N THR A 233 -10.42 3.97 -14.94
CA THR A 233 -11.36 3.04 -15.58
C THR A 233 -12.77 3.60 -15.51
N MET A 234 -13.62 3.32 -16.50
CA MET A 234 -14.99 3.87 -16.57
C MET A 234 -15.84 3.53 -15.32
N ASP A 235 -15.57 2.41 -14.67
CA ASP A 235 -16.26 1.97 -13.44
C ASP A 235 -15.66 2.53 -12.13
N SER A 236 -14.66 3.41 -12.20
CA SER A 236 -14.03 3.98 -11.02
C SER A 236 -14.99 4.89 -10.25
N PRO A 237 -14.99 4.84 -8.91
CA PRO A 237 -15.62 5.90 -8.13
C PRO A 237 -15.02 7.26 -8.49
N LYS A 238 -15.87 8.29 -8.48
CA LYS A 238 -15.45 9.68 -8.72
C LYS A 238 -14.58 10.18 -7.56
N ALA A 239 -13.65 11.07 -7.89
CA ALA A 239 -12.82 11.72 -6.89
C ALA A 239 -13.70 12.52 -5.91
N GLY A 240 -13.31 12.52 -4.64
CA GLY A 240 -14.01 13.20 -3.58
C GLY A 240 -13.20 13.21 -2.29
N TRP A 241 -13.76 13.78 -1.22
CA TRP A 241 -13.03 13.99 0.03
C TRP A 241 -12.39 12.70 0.62
N MET A 242 -13.07 11.56 0.50
CA MET A 242 -12.58 10.25 0.97
C MET A 242 -11.89 9.42 -0.12
N ILE A 243 -11.98 9.84 -1.39
CA ILE A 243 -11.52 9.08 -2.55
C ILE A 243 -10.61 10.00 -3.37
N PRO A 244 -9.31 10.08 -3.04
CA PRO A 244 -8.38 10.92 -3.78
C PRO A 244 -8.08 10.34 -5.15
N THR A 245 -7.60 11.20 -6.04
CA THR A 245 -6.88 10.75 -7.24
C THR A 245 -5.55 10.08 -6.86
N PRO A 246 -4.97 9.23 -7.73
CA PRO A 246 -3.65 8.66 -7.50
C PRO A 246 -2.57 9.70 -7.20
N ASP A 247 -2.57 10.82 -7.91
CA ASP A 247 -1.57 11.88 -7.73
C ASP A 247 -1.72 12.57 -6.37
N GLU A 248 -2.93 12.96 -5.99
CA GLU A 248 -3.21 13.54 -4.67
C GLU A 248 -2.80 12.58 -3.54
N TYR A 249 -3.13 11.30 -3.70
CA TYR A 249 -2.77 10.26 -2.75
C TYR A 249 -1.25 10.14 -2.61
N VAL A 250 -0.52 10.01 -3.72
CA VAL A 250 0.95 9.83 -3.70
C VAL A 250 1.66 11.08 -3.18
N GLN A 251 1.21 12.28 -3.55
CA GLN A 251 1.77 13.53 -3.02
C GLN A 251 1.60 13.65 -1.50
N SER A 252 0.50 13.12 -0.95
CA SER A 252 0.31 13.00 0.49
C SER A 252 1.20 11.90 1.09
N ALA A 253 1.21 10.71 0.49
CA ALA A 253 1.90 9.54 1.00
C ALA A 253 3.43 9.71 1.07
N ILE A 254 4.05 10.30 0.04
CA ILE A 254 5.51 10.54 0.02
C ILE A 254 5.98 11.40 1.19
N LYS A 255 5.16 12.36 1.64
CA LYS A 255 5.49 13.23 2.79
C LYS A 255 5.56 12.48 4.12
N THR A 256 5.00 11.26 4.16
CA THR A 256 4.98 10.42 5.37
C THR A 256 6.20 9.48 5.47
N ILE A 257 6.96 9.32 4.38
CA ILE A 257 8.13 8.42 4.34
C ILE A 257 9.11 8.84 5.44
N GLY A 258 9.53 7.85 6.25
CA GLY A 258 10.42 8.05 7.40
C GLY A 258 9.77 8.65 8.66
N LYS A 259 8.52 9.11 8.58
CA LYS A 259 7.78 9.64 9.74
C LYS A 259 6.93 8.56 10.42
N GLU A 260 6.28 7.72 9.63
CA GLU A 260 5.47 6.61 10.12
C GLU A 260 5.83 5.30 9.41
N ILE A 261 6.04 4.23 10.19
CA ILE A 261 6.28 2.88 9.67
C ILE A 261 5.01 2.35 8.97
N VAL A 262 3.83 2.64 9.54
CA VAL A 262 2.54 2.19 9.01
C VAL A 262 1.58 3.36 9.01
N THR A 263 1.08 3.72 7.84
CA THR A 263 0.18 4.86 7.67
C THR A 263 -0.81 4.62 6.55
N THR A 264 -1.90 5.38 6.49
CA THR A 264 -2.83 5.31 5.35
C THR A 264 -2.36 6.12 4.16
N GLY A 265 -1.29 6.92 4.30
CA GLY A 265 -0.77 7.80 3.25
C GLY A 265 -1.62 9.02 2.96
N PHE A 266 -2.88 9.05 3.43
CA PHE A 266 -3.84 10.12 3.19
C PHE A 266 -4.69 10.39 4.45
N ILE A 267 -4.83 11.65 4.85
CA ILE A 267 -5.45 12.05 6.13
C ILE A 267 -6.93 11.61 6.24
N PRO A 268 -7.79 11.84 5.23
CA PRO A 268 -9.18 11.34 5.27
C PRO A 268 -9.27 9.84 5.52
N HIS A 269 -8.41 9.03 4.88
CA HIS A 269 -8.35 7.58 5.15
C HIS A 269 -7.93 7.28 6.60
N SER A 270 -7.01 8.07 7.17
CA SER A 270 -6.59 7.93 8.57
C SER A 270 -7.71 8.24 9.56
N LEU A 271 -8.57 9.23 9.26
CA LEU A 271 -9.75 9.55 10.06
C LEU A 271 -10.75 8.39 10.04
N LEU A 272 -11.08 7.87 8.86
CA LEU A 272 -11.98 6.72 8.72
C LEU A 272 -11.46 5.49 9.48
N ILE A 273 -10.18 5.16 9.31
CA ILE A 273 -9.58 4.01 10.02
C ILE A 273 -9.52 4.25 11.53
N GLY A 274 -9.31 5.50 11.97
CA GLY A 274 -9.41 5.90 13.37
C GLY A 274 -10.80 5.63 13.94
N MET A 275 -11.85 6.05 13.22
CA MET A 275 -13.24 5.80 13.60
C MET A 275 -13.57 4.31 13.65
N VAL A 276 -13.20 3.54 12.63
CA VAL A 276 -13.44 2.08 12.60
C VAL A 276 -12.75 1.39 13.78
N LYS A 277 -11.49 1.75 14.09
CA LYS A 277 -10.77 1.20 15.25
C LYS A 277 -11.42 1.59 16.58
N LEU A 278 -11.93 2.81 16.68
CA LEU A 278 -12.63 3.29 17.87
C LEU A 278 -13.91 2.47 18.09
N ILE A 279 -14.75 2.33 17.06
CA ILE A 279 -15.98 1.53 17.14
C ILE A 279 -15.65 0.07 17.44
N TYR A 280 -14.63 -0.51 16.78
CA TYR A 280 -14.18 -1.88 17.06
C TYR A 280 -13.76 -2.08 18.51
N ARG A 281 -13.11 -1.08 19.13
CA ARG A 281 -12.71 -1.13 20.54
C ARG A 281 -13.92 -1.09 21.48
N PHE A 282 -14.98 -0.40 21.12
CA PHE A 282 -16.23 -0.35 21.89
C PHE A 282 -17.09 -1.60 21.70
N SER A 283 -17.29 -2.03 20.46
CA SER A 283 -18.06 -3.21 20.11
C SER A 283 -17.54 -3.83 18.81
N PRO A 284 -16.74 -4.91 18.89
CA PRO A 284 -16.30 -5.65 17.72
C PRO A 284 -17.48 -6.16 16.89
N LYS A 285 -18.59 -6.55 17.55
CA LYS A 285 -19.82 -7.04 16.88
C LYS A 285 -20.42 -6.00 15.94
N LEU A 286 -20.43 -4.71 16.32
CA LEU A 286 -20.98 -3.66 15.46
C LEU A 286 -20.19 -3.52 14.15
N ILE A 287 -18.86 -3.52 14.23
CA ILE A 287 -18.01 -3.47 13.02
C ILE A 287 -18.19 -4.72 12.17
N LEU A 288 -18.33 -5.90 12.78
CA LEU A 288 -18.57 -7.14 12.04
C LEU A 288 -19.89 -7.11 11.27
N ILE A 289 -20.99 -6.74 11.93
CA ILE A 289 -22.32 -6.63 11.29
C ILE A 289 -22.27 -5.60 10.16
N TRP A 290 -21.68 -4.42 10.42
CA TRP A 290 -21.55 -3.38 9.40
C TRP A 290 -20.71 -3.85 8.20
N MET A 291 -19.58 -4.51 8.43
CA MET A 291 -18.73 -5.04 7.36
C MET A 291 -19.43 -6.14 6.55
N ILE A 292 -20.15 -7.05 7.20
CA ILE A 292 -20.95 -8.06 6.48
C ILE A 292 -21.98 -7.37 5.58
N SER A 293 -22.76 -6.43 6.14
CA SER A 293 -23.78 -5.71 5.37
C SER A 293 -23.21 -4.94 4.18
N VAL A 294 -22.08 -4.23 4.36
CA VAL A 294 -21.42 -3.51 3.26
C VAL A 294 -20.93 -4.48 2.18
N MET A 295 -20.30 -5.59 2.58
CA MET A 295 -19.74 -6.55 1.63
C MET A 295 -20.82 -7.33 0.88
N GLU A 296 -21.91 -7.72 1.54
CA GLU A 296 -23.06 -8.36 0.90
C GLU A 296 -23.78 -7.42 -0.07
N ASN A 297 -23.96 -6.14 0.30
CA ASN A 297 -24.50 -5.15 -0.63
C ASN A 297 -23.61 -4.97 -1.86
N ASN A 298 -22.29 -4.89 -1.67
CA ASN A 298 -21.34 -4.80 -2.78
C ASN A 298 -21.40 -6.04 -3.70
N ARG A 299 -21.49 -7.23 -3.11
CA ARG A 299 -21.67 -8.48 -3.85
C ARG A 299 -22.96 -8.44 -4.69
N ASN A 300 -24.09 -8.12 -4.06
CA ASN A 300 -25.39 -8.10 -4.72
C ASN A 300 -25.45 -7.09 -5.88
N ASN A 301 -24.89 -5.89 -5.67
CA ASN A 301 -24.80 -4.87 -6.72
C ASN A 301 -23.95 -5.32 -7.92
N MET A 302 -22.85 -6.05 -7.67
CA MET A 302 -22.00 -6.57 -8.74
C MET A 302 -22.69 -7.71 -9.49
N LEU A 303 -23.36 -8.63 -8.80
CA LEU A 303 -24.11 -9.72 -9.43
C LEU A 303 -25.25 -9.19 -10.31
N GLN A 304 -25.95 -8.13 -9.90
CA GLN A 304 -26.98 -7.50 -10.72
C GLN A 304 -26.41 -6.92 -12.03
N ARG A 305 -25.20 -6.35 -12.00
CA ARG A 305 -24.53 -5.85 -13.22
C ARG A 305 -24.08 -6.95 -14.18
N TYR A 306 -23.82 -8.17 -13.68
CA TYR A 306 -23.48 -9.32 -14.52
C TYR A 306 -24.70 -9.94 -15.21
N LEU A 307 -25.90 -9.73 -14.65
CA LEU A 307 -27.16 -10.29 -15.15
C LEU A 307 -27.96 -9.31 -16.03
N ALA A 308 -27.56 -8.04 -16.09
CA ALA A 308 -28.15 -6.98 -16.90
C ALA A 308 -27.34 -6.76 -18.18
#